data_AF-A0A5C7ET20-F1
#
_entry.id   AF-A0A5C7ET20-F1
#
_cell.length_a   1.000
_cell.length_b   1.000
_cell.length_c   1.000
_cell.angle_alpha   90.00
_cell.angle_beta   90.00
_cell.angle_gamma   90.00
#
_symmetry.space_group_name_H-M   'P 1'
#
loop_
_entity.id
_entity.type
_entity.pdbx_description
1 polymer ?
#
loop_
_entity_poly.entity_id
_entity_poly.type
_entity_poly.pdbx_seq_one_letter_code
_entity_poly.pdbx_strand_id
1 'polypeptide(L)'
;MDVSALRAPSPGYDTRRRRWRHLDTCQYKTVLEAEVPWSESGSGFAALFEALIIDWLREASIQAVARQLRVSWNAIDRVMQGAVKRRLVRRQGQAPRVLSVDETAFARRHEYVTVVTGSRTWRCSARG
;
A
#
# COMPACT_ATOMS: atom_id res chain seq x y z
N MET A 1 11.97 8.67 -11.36
CA MET A 1 10.93 7.92 -10.63
C MET A 1 9.80 8.90 -10.38
N ASP A 2 8.73 8.79 -11.14
CA ASP A 2 7.61 9.73 -11.07
C ASP A 2 6.59 9.23 -10.03
N VAL A 3 6.48 9.97 -8.94
CA VAL A 3 5.59 9.69 -7.80
C VAL A 3 4.26 10.45 -7.90
N SER A 4 4.02 11.20 -8.98
CA SER A 4 2.89 12.10 -9.13
C SER A 4 1.54 11.39 -9.38
N ALA A 5 1.56 10.15 -9.88
CA ALA A 5 0.36 9.51 -10.42
C ALA A 5 -0.60 8.82 -9.41
N LEU A 6 -0.36 8.88 -8.09
CA LEU A 6 -1.15 8.10 -7.12
C LEU A 6 -1.74 8.90 -5.95
N ARG A 7 -1.69 10.24 -5.97
CA ARG A 7 -2.19 11.07 -4.86
C ARG A 7 -3.61 11.56 -5.09
N ALA A 8 -4.59 10.83 -4.55
CA ALA A 8 -5.96 11.32 -4.42
C ALA A 8 -6.15 11.99 -3.04
N PRO A 9 -6.66 13.23 -2.95
CA PRO A 9 -6.77 13.96 -1.67
C PRO A 9 -7.79 13.32 -0.70
N SER A 10 -7.53 13.41 0.62
CA SER A 10 -8.38 12.87 1.69
C SER A 10 -8.48 13.85 2.88
N PRO A 11 -9.48 13.77 3.79
CA PRO A 11 -9.76 14.81 4.79
C PRO A 11 -8.93 14.74 6.09
N GLY A 12 -7.89 13.90 6.19
CA GLY A 12 -7.08 13.68 7.40
C GLY A 12 -5.83 14.57 7.54
N TYR A 13 -5.10 14.46 8.66
CA TYR A 13 -3.98 15.34 9.04
C TYR A 13 -2.94 15.56 7.90
N ASP A 14 -2.53 16.83 7.72
CA ASP A 14 -1.56 17.32 6.72
C ASP A 14 -1.83 16.99 5.23
N THR A 15 -3.11 16.97 4.86
CA THR A 15 -3.59 16.81 3.47
C THR A 15 -3.70 18.11 2.71
N ARG A 16 -3.50 19.25 3.40
CA ARG A 16 -3.60 20.58 2.79
C ARG A 16 -2.31 20.87 2.05
N ARG A 17 -2.42 21.36 0.80
CA ARG A 17 -1.32 22.07 0.15
C ARG A 17 -0.84 23.16 1.10
N ARG A 18 0.41 23.06 1.51
CA ARG A 18 1.02 24.02 2.41
C ARG A 18 1.62 25.13 1.55
N ARG A 19 1.44 26.35 2.03
CA ARG A 19 1.88 27.56 1.37
C ARG A 19 2.99 28.17 2.20
N TRP A 20 4.23 28.08 1.73
CA TRP A 20 5.40 28.62 2.43
C TRP A 20 5.85 29.91 1.79
N ARG A 21 6.14 30.91 2.62
CA ARG A 21 6.73 32.15 2.13
C ARG A 21 8.18 31.89 1.77
N HIS A 22 8.53 32.16 0.52
CA HIS A 22 9.90 32.07 0.04
C HIS A 22 10.54 33.47 0.04
N LEU A 23 11.85 33.55 -0.18
CA LEU A 23 12.51 34.81 -0.46
C LEU A 23 11.89 35.42 -1.73
N ASP A 24 11.54 36.71 -1.64
CA ASP A 24 10.98 37.47 -2.75
C ASP A 24 11.95 37.46 -3.93
N THR A 25 11.42 37.22 -5.13
CA THR A 25 12.23 37.15 -6.35
C THR A 25 12.16 38.50 -7.03
N CYS A 26 13.23 39.28 -6.88
CA CYS A 26 13.30 40.68 -7.30
C CYS A 26 12.22 41.53 -6.60
N GLN A 27 11.28 42.09 -7.36
CA GLN A 27 10.21 42.96 -6.85
C GLN A 27 8.93 42.18 -6.50
N TYR A 28 8.91 40.86 -6.70
CA TYR A 28 7.71 40.04 -6.59
C TYR A 28 7.73 39.16 -5.34
N LYS A 29 6.57 39.07 -4.69
CA LYS A 29 6.36 38.15 -3.58
C LYS A 29 6.28 36.72 -4.08
N THR A 30 7.20 35.87 -3.63
CA THR A 30 7.27 34.48 -4.08
C THR A 30 6.76 33.55 -2.99
N VAL A 31 5.85 32.67 -3.37
CA VAL A 31 5.20 31.75 -2.46
C VAL A 31 5.20 30.36 -3.06
N LEU A 32 5.70 29.40 -2.29
CA LEU A 32 5.80 27.99 -2.70
C LEU A 32 4.58 27.24 -2.20
N GLU A 33 3.85 26.61 -3.12
CA GLU A 33 2.77 25.70 -2.81
C GLU A 33 3.16 24.28 -3.21
N ALA A 34 3.28 23.41 -2.21
CA ALA A 34 3.58 22.00 -2.43
C ALA A 34 2.75 21.12 -1.50
N GLU A 35 2.59 19.88 -1.94
CA GLU A 35 2.05 18.84 -1.09
C GLU A 35 3.14 18.28 -0.19
N VAL A 36 2.75 17.87 1.01
CA VAL A 36 3.64 17.43 2.06
C VAL A 36 4.27 16.09 1.70
N PRO A 37 5.59 15.96 1.44
CA PRO A 37 6.16 14.75 0.85
C PRO A 37 6.16 13.52 1.78
N TRP A 38 5.96 13.72 3.08
CA TRP A 38 6.00 12.66 4.09
C TRP A 38 4.62 12.13 4.49
N SER A 39 3.52 12.49 3.81
CA SER A 39 2.17 12.00 4.11
C SER A 39 1.53 11.43 2.86
N GLU A 40 0.97 10.23 2.94
CA GLU A 40 0.10 9.73 1.86
C GLU A 40 -1.32 10.24 2.06
N SER A 41 -1.91 10.72 0.96
CA SER A 41 -3.28 11.18 0.96
C SER A 41 -4.22 9.99 1.19
N GLY A 42 -4.85 9.93 2.37
CA GLY A 42 -5.81 8.86 2.71
C GLY A 42 -5.55 8.11 4.02
N SER A 43 -4.29 8.04 4.46
CA SER A 43 -3.92 7.20 5.60
C SER A 43 -4.12 7.88 6.95
N GLY A 44 -3.96 9.21 6.99
CA GLY A 44 -3.93 9.99 8.22
C GLY A 44 -2.61 9.87 9.01
N PHE A 45 -1.58 9.22 8.44
CA PHE A 45 -0.27 9.03 9.06
C PHE A 45 0.87 9.52 8.17
N ALA A 46 2.04 9.71 8.78
CA ALA A 46 3.27 9.94 8.03
C ALA A 46 3.70 8.66 7.29
N ALA A 47 4.25 8.81 6.08
CA ALA A 47 4.75 7.76 5.21
C ALA A 47 5.78 6.85 5.91
N LEU A 48 6.63 7.39 6.79
CA LEU A 48 7.58 6.60 7.58
C LEU A 48 6.85 5.71 8.60
N PHE A 49 5.77 6.22 9.21
CA PHE A 49 4.96 5.44 10.15
C PHE A 49 4.18 4.34 9.44
N GLU A 50 3.67 4.62 8.24
CA GLU A 50 3.07 3.57 7.40
C GLU A 50 4.08 2.49 7.02
N ALA A 51 5.31 2.86 6.64
CA ALA A 51 6.37 1.91 6.34
C ALA A 51 6.67 1.01 7.55
N LEU A 52 6.76 1.61 8.74
CA LEU A 52 6.90 0.86 10.00
C LEU A 52 5.74 -0.12 10.21
N ILE A 53 4.49 0.31 10.03
CA ILE A 53 3.31 -0.57 10.13
C ILE A 53 3.44 -1.75 9.15
N ILE A 54 3.78 -1.49 7.89
CA ILE A 54 3.92 -2.52 6.86
C ILE A 54 5.03 -3.51 7.21
N ASP A 55 6.16 -3.05 7.72
CA ASP A 55 7.25 -3.92 8.15
C ASP A 55 6.84 -4.81 9.32
N TRP A 56 6.15 -4.25 10.32
CA TRP A 56 5.62 -5.03 11.45
C TRP A 56 4.56 -6.06 11.02
N LEU A 57 3.73 -5.75 10.03
CA LEU A 57 2.73 -6.68 9.49
C LEU A 57 3.36 -7.91 8.81
N ARG A 58 4.66 -7.87 8.49
CA ARG A 58 5.40 -9.05 7.99
C ARG A 58 5.79 -10.01 9.09
N GLU A 59 5.86 -9.54 10.34
CA GLU A 59 6.34 -10.31 11.50
C GLU A 59 5.22 -10.64 12.50
N ALA A 60 4.14 -9.86 12.52
CA ALA A 60 3.10 -9.96 13.53
C ALA A 60 1.69 -9.84 12.94
N SER A 61 0.70 -10.36 13.68
CA SER A 61 -0.71 -10.24 13.31
C SER A 61 -1.23 -8.81 13.45
N ILE A 62 -2.27 -8.45 12.67
CA ILE A 62 -2.86 -7.09 12.68
C ILE A 62 -3.27 -6.66 14.10
N GLN A 63 -3.83 -7.57 14.90
CA GLN A 63 -4.22 -7.32 16.29
C GLN A 63 -3.00 -7.06 17.21
N ALA A 64 -1.90 -7.79 17.02
CA ALA A 64 -0.67 -7.58 17.77
C ALA A 64 -0.05 -6.21 17.45
N VAL A 65 -0.01 -5.84 16.17
CA VAL A 65 0.49 -4.53 15.72
C VAL A 65 -0.41 -3.39 16.23
N ALA A 66 -1.74 -3.55 16.18
CA ALA A 66 -2.70 -2.58 16.72
C ALA A 66 -2.46 -2.30 18.21
N ARG A 67 -2.30 -3.37 19.00
CA ARG A 67 -2.01 -3.26 20.43
C ARG A 67 -0.65 -2.63 20.71
N GLN A 68 0.37 -2.97 19.92
CA GLN A 68 1.73 -2.48 20.10
C GLN A 68 1.86 -0.99 19.76
N LEU A 69 1.29 -0.56 18.63
CA LEU A 69 1.37 0.82 18.15
C LEU A 69 0.26 1.72 18.68
N ARG A 70 -0.69 1.15 19.46
CA ARG A 70 -1.89 1.84 19.98
C ARG A 70 -2.72 2.51 18.88
N VAL A 71 -2.84 1.85 17.74
CA VAL A 71 -3.60 2.32 16.59
C VAL A 71 -4.83 1.43 16.42
N SER A 72 -5.94 1.99 15.95
CA SER A 72 -7.15 1.20 15.68
C SER A 72 -6.91 0.20 14.55
N TRP A 73 -7.57 -0.94 14.64
CA TRP A 73 -7.51 -1.98 13.61
C TRP A 73 -7.87 -1.43 12.23
N ASN A 74 -8.93 -0.62 12.14
CA ASN A 74 -9.38 0.03 10.89
C ASN A 74 -8.31 0.92 10.26
N ALA A 75 -7.49 1.59 11.07
CA ALA A 75 -6.40 2.42 10.58
C ALA A 75 -5.27 1.58 9.98
N ILE A 76 -4.91 0.45 10.61
CA ILE A 76 -3.90 -0.47 10.09
C ILE A 76 -4.39 -1.17 8.82
N ASP A 77 -5.65 -1.61 8.79
CA ASP A 77 -6.25 -2.22 7.59
C ASP A 77 -6.20 -1.23 6.41
N ARG A 78 -6.57 0.04 6.61
CA ARG A 78 -6.46 1.06 5.54
C ARG A 78 -5.03 1.22 5.01
N VAL A 79 -4.02 1.24 5.89
CA VAL A 79 -2.60 1.33 5.48
C VAL A 79 -2.19 0.09 4.68
N MET A 80 -2.58 -1.10 5.15
CA MET A 80 -2.30 -2.37 4.47
C MET A 80 -2.96 -2.43 3.07
N GLN A 81 -4.26 -2.11 2.97
CA GLN A 81 -4.99 -2.09 1.71
C GLN A 81 -4.38 -1.06 0.73
N GLY A 82 -4.01 0.12 1.23
CA GLY A 82 -3.30 1.13 0.45
C GLY A 82 -1.97 0.61 -0.10
N ALA A 83 -1.18 -0.09 0.70
CA ALA A 83 0.07 -0.72 0.27
C ALA A 83 -0.15 -1.81 -0.80
N VAL A 84 -1.16 -2.66 -0.63
CA VAL A 84 -1.52 -3.70 -1.62
C VAL A 84 -1.98 -3.08 -2.93
N LYS A 85 -2.89 -2.10 -2.89
CA LYS A 85 -3.35 -1.36 -4.08
C LYS A 85 -2.17 -0.74 -4.84
N ARG A 86 -1.27 -0.06 -4.12
CA ARG A 86 -0.03 0.49 -4.69
C ARG A 86 0.82 -0.60 -5.36
N ARG A 87 0.97 -1.76 -4.71
CA ARG A 87 1.73 -2.89 -5.26
C ARG A 87 1.09 -3.49 -6.52
N LEU A 88 -0.24 -3.59 -6.56
CA LEU A 88 -0.97 -4.11 -7.73
C LEU A 88 -0.80 -3.20 -8.94
N VAL A 89 -0.91 -1.88 -8.77
CA VAL A 89 -0.65 -0.90 -9.85
C VAL A 89 0.76 -1.09 -10.42
N ARG A 90 1.77 -1.26 -9.56
CA ARG A 90 3.16 -1.52 -9.99
C ARG A 90 3.34 -2.85 -10.72
N ARG A 91 2.45 -3.82 -10.52
CA ARG A 91 2.53 -5.17 -11.13
C ARG A 91 1.90 -5.26 -12.52
N GLN A 92 1.22 -4.23 -13.02
CA GLN A 92 0.44 -4.29 -14.28
C GLN A 92 1.26 -4.57 -15.57
N GLY A 93 2.59 -4.65 -15.53
CA GLY A 93 3.44 -4.81 -16.72
C GLY A 93 3.80 -6.24 -17.14
N GLN A 94 3.43 -7.29 -16.40
CA GLN A 94 3.82 -8.67 -16.74
C GLN A 94 2.66 -9.64 -16.56
N ALA A 95 1.98 -9.94 -17.67
CA ALA A 95 1.09 -11.08 -17.73
C ALA A 95 1.91 -12.36 -17.50
N PRO A 96 1.54 -13.22 -16.54
CA PRO A 96 2.25 -14.47 -16.32
C PRO A 96 2.07 -15.37 -17.53
N ARG A 97 3.18 -15.95 -18.02
CA ARG A 97 3.16 -16.89 -19.16
C ARG A 97 2.50 -18.23 -18.81
N VAL A 98 2.47 -18.58 -17.53
CA VAL A 98 1.91 -19.83 -17.00
C VAL A 98 1.07 -19.49 -15.78
N LEU A 99 -0.13 -20.05 -15.71
CA LEU A 99 -1.04 -19.94 -14.58
C LEU A 99 -1.18 -21.30 -13.90
N SER A 100 -1.08 -21.31 -12.58
CA SER A 100 -1.34 -22.46 -11.72
C SER A 100 -2.60 -22.15 -10.91
N VAL A 101 -3.54 -23.09 -10.92
CA VAL A 101 -4.83 -22.97 -10.21
C VAL A 101 -4.86 -24.06 -9.16
N ASP A 102 -5.08 -23.67 -7.90
CA ASP A 102 -5.31 -24.59 -6.78
C ASP A 102 -6.69 -24.30 -6.20
N GLU A 103 -7.42 -25.35 -5.81
CA GLU A 103 -8.74 -25.23 -5.18
C GLU A 103 -8.69 -25.92 -3.81
N THR A 104 -8.81 -25.13 -2.76
CA THR A 104 -8.83 -25.63 -1.39
C THR A 104 -10.22 -25.46 -0.80
N ALA A 105 -10.81 -26.55 -0.30
CA ALA A 105 -12.07 -26.51 0.43
C ALA A 105 -11.85 -25.96 1.84
N PHE A 106 -12.59 -24.93 2.24
CA PHE A 106 -12.39 -24.22 3.51
C PHE A 106 -13.34 -24.68 4.63
N ALA A 107 -14.53 -25.18 4.29
CA ALA A 107 -15.53 -25.62 5.27
C ALA A 107 -16.36 -26.83 4.82
N ARG A 108 -16.91 -27.58 5.78
CA ARG A 108 -17.87 -28.67 5.52
C ARG A 108 -19.23 -28.09 5.12
N ARG A 109 -19.35 -27.61 3.88
CA ARG A 109 -20.59 -27.25 3.16
C ARG A 109 -20.36 -26.78 1.71
N HIS A 110 -19.32 -27.31 1.02
CA HIS A 110 -19.00 -26.93 -0.36
C HIS A 110 -18.60 -25.44 -0.53
N GLU A 111 -17.78 -24.93 0.39
CA GLU A 111 -17.17 -23.61 0.27
C GLU A 111 -15.71 -23.77 -0.17
N TYR A 112 -15.40 -23.27 -1.37
CA TYR A 112 -14.11 -23.46 -2.03
C TYR A 112 -13.41 -22.12 -2.21
N VAL A 113 -12.10 -22.13 -1.99
CA VAL A 113 -11.21 -21.02 -2.28
C VAL A 113 -10.33 -21.42 -3.45
N THR A 114 -10.51 -20.76 -4.59
CA THR A 114 -9.64 -20.93 -5.76
C THR A 114 -8.50 -19.93 -5.70
N VAL A 115 -7.27 -20.44 -5.63
CA VAL A 115 -6.04 -19.65 -5.65
C VAL A 115 -5.43 -19.74 -7.04
N VAL A 116 -5.33 -18.60 -7.72
CA VAL A 116 -4.69 -18.49 -9.04
C VAL A 116 -3.33 -17.80 -8.88
N THR A 117 -2.26 -18.46 -9.30
CA THR A 117 -0.88 -17.94 -9.23
C THR A 117 -0.22 -17.95 -10.60
N GLY A 118 0.55 -16.91 -10.91
CA GLY A 118 1.40 -16.88 -12.10
C GLY A 118 2.76 -17.51 -11.83
N SER A 119 3.13 -18.57 -12.54
CA SER A 119 4.42 -19.26 -12.40
C SER A 119 5.33 -19.01 -13.62
N ARG A 120 6.65 -19.11 -13.43
CA ARG A 120 7.64 -18.82 -14.50
C ARG A 120 8.05 -20.06 -15.30
N THR A 121 7.82 -21.26 -14.76
CA THR A 121 8.17 -22.55 -15.39
C THR A 121 7.38 -23.67 -14.72
N TRP A 122 6.79 -24.57 -15.50
CA TRP A 122 6.23 -25.83 -15.00
C TRP A 122 7.38 -26.82 -14.75
N ARG A 123 7.51 -27.37 -13.54
CA ARG A 123 8.43 -28.47 -13.25
C ARG A 123 7.60 -29.64 -12.74
N CYS A 124 7.20 -30.55 -13.62
CA CYS A 124 6.68 -31.85 -13.20
C CYS A 124 7.84 -32.65 -12.60
N SER A 125 7.91 -32.77 -11.27
CA SER A 125 8.71 -33.83 -10.67
C SER A 125 7.90 -35.14 -10.75
N ALA A 126 8.11 -35.91 -11.82
CA ALA A 126 7.75 -37.32 -11.80
C ALA A 126 8.68 -38.00 -10.78
N ARG A 127 8.15 -38.35 -9.60
CA ARG A 127 8.79 -39.32 -8.72
C ARG A 127 8.26 -40.69 -9.15
N GLY A 128 9.16 -41.50 -9.71
CA GLY A 128 8.96 -42.94 -9.90
C GLY A 128 9.12 -43.70 -8.60
#